data_AF-A0A7S1U2L3-F1
#
_entry.id   AF-A0A7S1U2L3-F1
#
_cell.length_a   1.000
_cell.length_b   1.000
_cell.length_c   1.000
_cell.angle_alpha   90.00
_cell.angle_beta   90.00
_cell.angle_gamma   90.00
#
_symmetry.space_group_name_H-M   'P 1'
#
loop_
_entity.id
_entity.type
_entity.pdbx_description
1 polymer ?
#
loop_
_entity_poly.entity_id
_entity_poly.type
_entity_poly.pdbx_seq_one_letter_code
_entity_poly.pdbx_strand_id
1 'polypeptide(L)'
;MAAEEPYFDPNPLPHERRDVGASPEAQLWFNRGLQWIYAFCFEEALHCLDKCLELEPGLAMALWAKAYALGPNYNNPEAFAPETWKAMFDAAAAAAAAAA
;
A
#
# COMPACT_ATOMS: atom_id res chain seq x y z
N MET A 1 5.58 27.91 -2.64
CA MET A 1 5.15 26.51 -2.72
C MET A 1 6.42 25.69 -2.57
N ALA A 2 6.55 24.92 -1.48
CA ALA A 2 7.72 24.07 -1.32
C ALA A 2 7.72 23.07 -2.49
N ALA A 3 8.83 22.99 -3.23
CA ALA A 3 9.01 21.93 -4.21
C ALA A 3 8.95 20.61 -3.43
N GLU A 4 8.05 19.69 -3.80
CA GLU A 4 8.06 18.34 -3.26
C GLU A 4 9.44 17.75 -3.52
N GLU A 5 10.12 17.33 -2.45
CA GLU A 5 11.39 16.61 -2.58
C GLU A 5 11.18 15.38 -3.46
N PRO A 6 12.11 15.08 -4.39
CA PRO A 6 11.98 13.93 -5.27
C PRO A 6 11.93 12.64 -4.42
N TYR A 7 10.83 11.90 -4.56
CA TYR A 7 10.63 10.63 -3.88
C TYR A 7 11.74 9.63 -4.23
N PHE A 8 12.29 8.94 -3.23
CA PHE A 8 13.28 7.88 -3.44
C PHE A 8 12.62 6.68 -4.13
N ASP A 9 12.97 6.40 -5.38
CA ASP A 9 12.47 5.24 -6.12
C ASP A 9 13.26 3.99 -5.73
N PRO A 10 12.68 3.04 -4.96
CA PRO A 10 13.42 1.90 -4.44
C PRO A 10 13.97 0.96 -5.52
N ASN A 11 13.39 0.94 -6.73
CA ASN A 11 13.96 0.33 -7.95
C ASN A 11 12.95 0.43 -9.13
N PRO A 12 13.38 0.75 -10.36
CA PRO A 12 12.61 0.45 -11.56
C PRO A 12 12.87 -1.00 -12.00
N LEU A 13 12.41 -1.99 -11.24
CA LEU A 13 12.53 -3.38 -11.71
C LEU A 13 11.79 -3.53 -13.06
N PRO A 14 12.42 -4.15 -14.09
CA PRO A 14 11.91 -4.20 -15.46
C PRO A 14 10.74 -5.19 -15.63
N HIS A 15 10.17 -5.68 -14.54
CA HIS A 15 9.11 -6.68 -14.57
C HIS A 15 7.81 -5.95 -14.34
N GLU A 16 7.13 -5.69 -15.45
CA GLU A 16 5.72 -5.33 -15.57
C GLU A 16 4.95 -5.89 -14.37
N ARG A 17 4.73 -5.03 -13.37
CA ARG A 17 3.78 -5.36 -12.31
C ARG A 17 2.42 -5.33 -12.98
N ARG A 18 1.62 -6.36 -12.67
CA ARG A 18 0.26 -6.53 -13.20
C ARG A 18 -0.47 -5.20 -13.13
N ASP A 19 -1.01 -4.77 -14.26
CA ASP A 19 -1.96 -3.65 -14.31
C ASP A 19 -3.11 -3.97 -13.35
N VAL A 20 -3.32 -3.07 -12.37
CA VAL A 20 -4.40 -3.20 -11.38
C VAL A 20 -5.64 -2.40 -11.77
N GLY A 21 -5.69 -1.86 -12.99
CA GLY A 21 -6.81 -1.10 -13.51
C GLY A 21 -6.87 0.32 -12.93
N ALA A 22 -5.71 0.94 -12.72
CA ALA A 22 -5.58 2.27 -12.13
C ALA A 22 -4.93 3.27 -13.08
N SER A 23 -5.04 4.57 -12.79
CA SER A 23 -4.30 5.59 -13.52
C SER A 23 -2.78 5.33 -13.46
N PRO A 24 -1.97 5.78 -14.44
CA PRO A 24 -0.51 5.55 -14.44
C PRO A 24 0.18 6.03 -13.15
N GLU A 25 -0.30 7.12 -12.57
CA GLU A 25 0.23 7.67 -11.31
C GLU A 25 -0.16 6.80 -10.10
N ALA A 26 -1.41 6.36 -10.02
CA ALA A 26 -1.85 5.45 -8.97
C ALA A 26 -1.14 4.08 -9.07
N GLN A 27 -0.95 3.55 -10.29
CA GLN A 27 -0.18 2.34 -10.54
C GLN A 27 1.28 2.49 -10.09
N LEU A 28 1.90 3.65 -10.31
CA LEU A 28 3.25 3.94 -9.83
C LEU A 28 3.34 3.86 -8.30
N TRP A 29 2.42 4.51 -7.59
CA TRP A 29 2.36 4.48 -6.13
C TRP A 29 2.05 3.07 -5.58
N PHE A 30 1.13 2.34 -6.20
CA PHE A 30 0.86 0.93 -5.87
C PHE A 30 2.11 0.06 -6.03
N ASN A 31 2.83 0.22 -7.15
CA ASN A 31 4.04 -0.53 -7.43
C ASN A 31 5.14 -0.26 -6.40
N ARG A 32 5.31 1.00 -5.97
CA ARG A 32 6.22 1.39 -4.89
C ARG A 32 5.82 0.76 -3.56
N GLY A 33 4.53 0.82 -3.20
CA GLY A 33 4.01 0.21 -1.98
C GLY A 33 4.31 -1.29 -1.90
N LEU A 34 4.07 -2.02 -2.99
CA LEU A 34 4.41 -3.44 -3.05
C LEU A 34 5.93 -3.72 -3.01
N GLN A 35 6.78 -2.81 -3.53
CA GLN A 35 8.23 -2.98 -3.40
C GLN A 35 8.67 -2.90 -1.95
N TRP A 36 8.15 -1.91 -1.22
CA TRP A 36 8.46 -1.73 0.19
C TRP A 36 7.93 -2.85 1.08
N ILE A 37 6.74 -3.39 0.75
CA ILE A 37 6.23 -4.62 1.38
C ILE A 37 7.26 -5.76 1.23
N TYR A 38 7.78 -5.98 0.02
CA TYR A 38 8.76 -7.04 -0.23
C TYR A 38 10.15 -6.76 0.37
N ALA A 39 10.45 -5.49 0.64
CA ALA A 39 11.64 -5.07 1.39
C ALA A 39 11.43 -5.07 2.92
N PHE A 40 10.25 -5.49 3.39
CA PHE A 40 9.86 -5.46 4.81
C PHE A 40 9.87 -4.06 5.46
N CYS A 41 9.74 -3.00 4.66
CA CYS A 41 9.57 -1.63 5.13
C CYS A 41 8.09 -1.26 5.05
N PHE A 42 7.32 -1.63 6.07
CA PHE A 42 5.87 -1.50 6.05
C PHE A 42 5.39 -0.07 6.21
N GLU A 43 6.09 0.76 6.97
CA GLU A 43 5.76 2.18 7.15
C GLU A 43 5.80 2.92 5.81
N GLU A 44 6.86 2.72 5.04
CA GLU A 44 7.01 3.35 3.73
C GLU A 44 6.06 2.74 2.69
N ALA A 45 5.77 1.44 2.80
CA ALA A 45 4.73 0.82 1.99
C ALA A 45 3.36 1.46 2.22
N LEU A 46 2.98 1.70 3.48
CA LEU A 46 1.72 2.34 3.83
C LEU A 46 1.66 3.76 3.28
N HIS A 47 2.74 4.53 3.37
CA HIS A 47 2.82 5.86 2.77
C HIS A 47 2.54 5.82 1.25
N CYS A 48 3.19 4.90 0.53
CA CYS A 48 2.96 4.73 -0.91
C CYS A 48 1.52 4.31 -1.23
N LEU A 49 0.94 3.41 -0.43
CA LEU A 49 -0.42 2.93 -0.65
C LEU A 49 -1.46 3.99 -0.32
N ASP A 50 -1.19 4.87 0.65
CA ASP A 50 -2.02 6.04 0.93
C ASP A 50 -2.02 7.01 -0.25
N LYS A 51 -0.85 7.30 -0.83
CA LYS A 51 -0.76 8.08 -2.08
C LYS A 51 -1.53 7.45 -3.24
N CYS A 52 -1.48 6.12 -3.37
CA CYS A 52 -2.27 5.40 -4.36
C CYS A 52 -3.78 5.59 -4.14
N LEU A 53 -4.24 5.46 -2.89
CA LEU A 53 -5.65 5.57 -2.51
C LEU A 53 -6.16 7.03 -2.47
N GLU A 54 -5.28 8.02 -2.34
CA GLU A 54 -5.61 9.44 -2.58
C GLU A 54 -6.05 9.67 -4.04
N LEU A 55 -5.44 8.96 -4.98
CA LEU A 55 -5.75 9.02 -6.41
C LEU A 55 -6.94 8.12 -6.79
N GLU A 56 -6.98 6.91 -6.23
CA GLU A 56 -8.00 5.90 -6.53
C GLU A 56 -8.53 5.27 -5.22
N PRO A 57 -9.47 5.92 -4.50
CA PRO A 57 -9.91 5.47 -3.17
C PRO A 57 -10.55 4.08 -3.14
N GLY A 58 -11.11 3.64 -4.27
CA GLY A 58 -11.78 2.35 -4.43
C GLY A 58 -10.89 1.26 -5.03
N LEU A 59 -9.59 1.48 -5.19
CA LEU A 59 -8.72 0.49 -5.83
C LEU A 59 -8.55 -0.74 -4.94
N ALA A 60 -9.30 -1.80 -5.23
CA ALA A 60 -9.36 -3.02 -4.43
C ALA A 60 -7.96 -3.61 -4.13
N MET A 61 -7.06 -3.59 -5.12
CA MET A 61 -5.69 -4.08 -4.95
C MET A 61 -4.85 -3.24 -3.98
N ALA A 62 -5.01 -1.92 -3.97
CA ALA A 62 -4.31 -1.05 -3.02
C ALA A 62 -4.87 -1.19 -1.60
N LEU A 63 -6.20 -1.32 -1.46
CA LEU A 63 -6.85 -1.59 -0.17
C LEU A 63 -6.39 -2.95 0.42
N TRP A 64 -6.29 -3.98 -0.42
CA TRP A 64 -5.74 -5.28 -0.02
C TRP A 64 -4.27 -5.16 0.41
N ALA A 65 -3.43 -4.48 -0.37
CA ALA A 65 -2.02 -4.32 -0.04
C ALA A 65 -1.83 -3.52 1.26
N LYS A 66 -2.69 -2.53 1.52
CA LYS A 66 -2.69 -1.75 2.76
C LYS A 66 -3.06 -2.62 3.96
N ALA A 67 -4.10 -3.45 3.83
CA ALA A 67 -4.46 -4.42 4.87
C ALA A 67 -3.31 -5.42 5.13
N TYR A 68 -2.63 -5.89 4.08
CA TYR A 68 -1.45 -6.76 4.22
C TYR A 68 -0.33 -6.07 5.00
N ALA A 69 -0.02 -4.81 4.68
CA ALA A 69 1.03 -4.06 5.35
C ALA A 69 0.71 -3.69 6.81
N LEU A 70 -0.57 -3.49 7.14
CA LEU A 70 -1.05 -3.27 8.52
C LEU A 70 -1.14 -4.56 9.35
N GLY A 71 -1.05 -5.72 8.71
CA GLY A 71 -1.23 -7.00 9.37
C GLY A 71 -0.12 -7.33 10.38
N PRO A 72 -0.33 -8.38 11.20
CA PRO A 72 0.67 -8.82 12.16
C PRO A 72 2.00 -9.16 11.48
N ASN A 73 3.08 -8.58 11.97
CA ASN A 73 4.43 -8.76 11.46
C ASN A 73 5.33 -9.29 12.57
N TYR A 74 5.96 -10.44 12.36
CA TYR A 74 6.83 -11.08 13.36
C TYR A 74 7.97 -10.18 13.84
N ASN A 75 8.44 -9.28 12.99
CA ASN A 75 9.51 -8.32 13.30
C ASN A 75 9.00 -7.06 14.03
N ASN A 76 7.67 -6.89 14.13
CA ASN A 76 7.03 -5.81 14.87
C ASN A 76 5.99 -6.39 15.87
N PRO A 77 6.41 -6.71 17.10
CA PRO A 77 5.51 -7.25 18.13
C PRO A 77 4.28 -6.37 18.40
N GLU A 78 4.37 -5.05 18.20
CA GLU A 78 3.24 -4.11 18.40
C GLU A 78 2.14 -4.31 17.35
N ALA A 79 2.45 -4.89 16.19
CA ALA A 79 1.46 -5.26 15.17
C ALA A 79 0.56 -6.43 15.59
N PHE A 80 0.88 -7.13 16.69
CA PHE A 80 0.02 -8.15 17.30
C PHE A 80 -0.96 -7.59 18.32
N ALA A 81 -0.92 -6.29 18.62
CA ALA A 81 -1.84 -5.69 19.57
C ALA A 81 -3.28 -5.65 18.98
N PRO A 82 -4.33 -5.94 19.78
CA PRO A 82 -5.72 -5.92 19.27
C PRO A 82 -6.15 -4.59 18.63
N GLU A 83 -5.62 -3.48 19.12
CA GLU A 83 -5.86 -2.12 18.63
C GLU A 83 -5.33 -1.86 17.21
N THR A 84 -4.22 -2.50 16.80
CA THR A 84 -3.65 -2.38 15.45
C THR A 84 -4.48 -3.15 14.42
N TRP A 85 -5.25 -4.17 14.83
CA TRP A 85 -6.05 -4.98 13.92
C TRP A 85 -7.25 -4.25 13.34
N LYS A 86 -7.77 -3.22 14.03
CA LYS A 86 -8.93 -2.47 13.52
C LYS A 86 -8.65 -1.86 12.15
N ALA A 87 -7.51 -1.18 11.98
CA ALA A 87 -7.16 -0.55 10.71
C ALA A 87 -6.97 -1.59 9.58
N MET A 88 -6.35 -2.73 9.90
CA MET A 88 -6.24 -3.87 8.99
C MET A 88 -7.62 -4.38 8.54
N PHE A 89 -8.53 -4.62 9.49
CA PHE A 89 -9.87 -5.14 9.18
C PHE A 89 -10.70 -4.14 8.38
N ASP A 90 -10.64 -2.85 8.73
CA ASP A 90 -11.34 -1.80 7.99
C ASP A 90 -10.86 -1.74 6.53
N ALA A 91 -9.54 -1.80 6.29
CA ALA A 91 -8.95 -1.83 4.95
C ALA A 91 -9.33 -3.11 4.17
N ALA A 92 -9.31 -4.28 4.83
CA ALA A 92 -9.70 -5.55 4.21
C ALA A 92 -11.19 -5.56 3.82
N ALA A 93 -12.06 -5.02 4.68
CA ALA A 93 -13.49 -4.89 4.40
C ALA A 93 -13.75 -3.95 3.22
N ALA A 94 -13.03 -2.83 3.14
CA ALA A 94 -13.12 -1.92 2.01
C ALA A 94 -12.67 -2.59 0.71
N ALA A 95 -11.58 -3.37 0.73
CA ALA A 95 -11.11 -4.12 -0.43
C ALA A 95 -12.16 -5.12 -0.92
N ALA A 96 -12.79 -5.85 0.00
CA ALA A 96 -13.85 -6.81 -0.33
C ALA A 96 -15.07 -6.12 -0.94
N ALA A 97 -15.47 -4.96 -0.42
CA ALA A 97 -16.58 -4.18 -0.96
C ALA A 97 -16.28 -3.62 -2.36
N ALA A 98 -15.03 -3.23 -2.62
CA ALA A 98 -14.60 -2.71 -3.91
C ALA A 98 -14.48 -3.78 -5.01
N ALA A 99 -14.40 -5.06 -4.64
CA ALA A 99 -14.27 -6.19 -5.56
C ALA A 99 -15.61 -6.84 -5.95
N ALA A 100 -16.73 -6.38 -5.39
CA ALA A 100 -18.09 -6.89 -5.62
C ALA A 100 -18.86 -6.06 -6.67
#